data_AF-A0A3B0PGV4-F1
#
_entry.id   AF-A0A3B0PGV4-F1
#
_cell.length_a   1.000
_cell.length_b   1.000
_cell.length_c   1.000
_cell.angle_alpha   90.00
_cell.angle_beta   90.00
_cell.angle_gamma   90.00
#
_symmetry.space_group_name_H-M   'P 1'
#
loop_
_entity.id
_entity.type
_entity.pdbx_description
1 polymer ?
#
loop_
_entity_poly.entity_id
_entity_poly.type
_entity_poly.pdbx_seq_one_letter_code
_entity_poly.pdbx_strand_id
1 'polypeptide(L)'
;MFLLNNAKYSNQKQSFEQIQQLNKDLSLINTDLTSEKLVQAIQKANLLTISIGFNDIFKKHEILGLIFNQDEKIQERIEDFKNKINQRIDNLKTYYANLIDEIKQINQEINISLTGFLSPLLHTINLQGNNELNEVLKVATKKLNDTIISVAEQKNLNFYSFENKDYIW
;
A
#
# COMPACT_ATOMS: atom_id res chain seq x y z
N MET A 1 3.95 4.30 7.51
CA MET A 1 3.78 3.91 8.92
C MET A 1 4.52 4.85 9.85
N PHE A 2 4.30 6.16 9.67
CA PHE A 2 5.27 7.19 10.07
C PHE A 2 4.64 8.34 10.86
N LEU A 3 3.32 8.30 11.10
CA LEU A 3 2.56 9.51 11.38
C LEU A 3 2.01 9.62 12.81
N LEU A 4 2.14 8.57 13.62
CA LEU A 4 1.36 8.41 14.85
C LEU A 4 2.15 8.49 16.15
N ASN A 5 3.48 8.44 16.10
CA ASN A 5 4.29 8.47 17.33
C ASN A 5 5.59 9.29 17.18
N ASN A 6 5.48 10.59 17.40
CA ASN A 6 6.58 11.56 17.28
C ASN A 6 7.73 11.35 18.30
N ALA A 7 7.46 10.71 19.45
CA ALA A 7 8.45 10.55 20.52
C ALA A 7 9.42 9.38 20.28
N LYS A 8 9.04 8.40 19.45
CA LYS A 8 9.78 7.14 19.26
C LYS A 8 10.78 7.18 18.10
N TYR A 9 10.65 8.13 17.16
CA TYR A 9 11.40 8.12 15.89
C TYR A 9 11.89 9.52 15.45
N SER A 10 12.82 10.12 16.21
CA SER A 10 13.32 11.50 15.99
C SER A 10 13.95 11.75 14.60
N ASN A 11 14.67 10.79 14.03
CA ASN A 11 15.27 10.91 12.68
C ASN A 11 14.24 10.86 11.52
N GLN A 12 12.97 10.53 11.80
CA GLN A 12 11.95 10.29 10.76
C GLN A 12 11.03 11.49 10.53
N LYS A 13 11.06 12.51 11.40
CA LYS A 13 10.41 13.82 11.22
C LYS A 13 10.83 14.47 9.89
N GLN A 14 12.11 14.35 9.55
CA GLN A 14 12.71 14.91 8.34
C GLN A 14 12.13 14.27 7.05
N SER A 15 11.80 12.98 7.07
CA SER A 15 11.20 12.29 5.91
C SER A 15 9.75 12.72 5.70
N PHE A 16 8.98 12.95 6.78
CA PHE A 16 7.63 13.48 6.67
C PHE A 16 7.61 14.92 6.15
N GLU A 17 8.50 15.78 6.65
CA GLU A 17 8.66 17.16 6.17
C GLU A 17 9.07 17.20 4.67
N GLN A 18 9.92 16.29 4.21
CA GLN A 18 10.26 16.14 2.78
C GLN A 18 9.04 15.75 1.93
N ILE A 19 8.18 14.83 2.41
CA ILE A 19 6.95 14.43 1.72
C ILE A 19 5.94 15.58 1.69
N GLN A 20 5.81 16.36 2.77
CA GLN A 20 4.98 17.56 2.79
C GLN A 20 5.44 18.59 1.76
N GLN A 21 6.74 18.85 1.69
CA GLN A 21 7.31 19.78 0.71
C GLN A 21 7.04 19.30 -0.71
N LEU A 22 7.24 18.01 -0.99
CA LEU A 22 6.93 17.42 -2.29
C LEU A 22 5.44 17.54 -2.65
N ASN A 23 4.53 17.28 -1.71
CA ASN A 23 3.08 17.43 -1.95
C ASN A 23 2.68 18.88 -2.23
N LYS A 24 3.33 19.84 -1.55
CA LYS A 24 3.14 21.27 -1.76
C LYS A 24 3.65 21.70 -3.13
N ASP A 25 4.85 21.26 -3.51
CA ASP A 25 5.47 21.55 -4.80
C ASP A 25 4.65 20.97 -5.97
N LEU A 26 3.96 19.85 -5.74
CA LEU A 26 3.10 19.17 -6.72
C LEU A 26 1.63 19.62 -6.68
N SER A 27 1.24 20.58 -5.84
CA SER A 27 -0.16 21.03 -5.64
C SER A 27 -1.14 19.86 -5.38
N LEU A 28 -0.68 18.82 -4.68
CA LEU A 28 -1.47 17.64 -4.40
C LEU A 28 -2.40 17.86 -3.20
N ILE A 29 -3.46 17.05 -3.10
CA ILE A 29 -4.38 17.02 -1.96
C ILE A 29 -3.56 16.82 -0.66
N ASN A 30 -3.90 17.55 0.41
CA ASN A 30 -3.30 17.50 1.76
C ASN A 30 -2.03 18.34 2.03
N THR A 31 -1.82 19.48 1.35
CA THR A 31 -0.68 20.39 1.60
C THR A 31 -0.55 20.86 3.06
N ASP A 32 -1.66 20.89 3.81
CA ASP A 32 -1.71 21.41 5.20
C ASP A 32 -1.78 20.28 6.25
N LEU A 33 -1.58 19.02 5.86
CA LEU A 33 -1.65 17.87 6.75
C LEU A 33 -0.36 17.79 7.60
N THR A 34 -0.49 17.97 8.92
CA THR A 34 0.59 17.75 9.88
C THR A 34 0.33 16.49 10.71
N SER A 35 1.37 15.91 11.31
CA SER A 35 1.20 14.77 12.23
C SER A 35 0.23 15.10 13.36
N GLU A 36 0.30 16.31 13.92
CA GLU A 36 -0.60 16.78 14.97
C GLU A 36 -2.07 16.80 14.51
N LYS A 37 -2.34 17.32 13.31
CA LYS A 37 -3.70 17.33 12.75
C LYS A 37 -4.20 15.91 12.49
N LEU A 38 -3.35 15.01 12.03
CA LEU A 38 -3.72 13.61 11.83
C LEU A 38 -4.06 12.91 13.15
N VAL A 39 -3.23 13.08 14.17
CA VAL A 39 -3.48 12.52 15.52
C VAL A 39 -4.80 13.05 16.07
N GLN A 40 -5.05 14.37 15.98
CA GLN A 40 -6.32 14.96 16.40
C GLN A 40 -7.52 14.43 15.60
N ALA A 41 -7.36 14.21 14.30
CA ALA A 41 -8.42 13.62 13.47
C ALA A 41 -8.73 12.18 13.91
N ILE A 42 -7.71 11.37 14.19
CA ILE A 42 -7.87 9.99 14.66
C ILE A 42 -8.55 9.96 16.04
N GLN A 43 -8.16 10.84 16.97
CA GLN A 43 -8.76 10.96 18.30
C GLN A 43 -10.27 11.24 18.25
N LYS A 44 -10.73 12.00 17.24
CA LYS A 44 -12.12 12.41 17.09
C LYS A 44 -12.93 11.53 16.13
N ALA A 45 -12.27 10.61 15.43
CA ALA A 45 -12.92 9.79 14.41
C ALA A 45 -13.65 8.60 15.05
N ASN A 46 -14.85 8.33 14.55
CA ASN A 46 -15.63 7.14 14.91
C ASN A 46 -15.39 5.98 13.93
N LEU A 47 -14.96 6.30 12.71
CA LEU A 47 -14.66 5.38 11.62
C LEU A 47 -13.38 5.82 10.91
N LEU A 48 -12.49 4.87 10.65
CA LEU A 48 -11.29 5.05 9.84
C LEU A 48 -11.22 3.96 8.79
N THR A 49 -11.16 4.37 7.53
CA THR A 49 -10.93 3.48 6.40
C THR A 49 -9.47 3.58 5.95
N ILE A 50 -8.79 2.44 5.78
CA ILE A 50 -7.38 2.39 5.45
C ILE A 50 -7.17 1.59 4.16
N SER A 51 -6.69 2.27 3.12
CA SER A 51 -6.18 1.67 1.89
C SER A 51 -4.76 2.18 1.64
N ILE A 52 -3.75 1.41 2.06
CA ILE A 52 -2.33 1.76 1.92
C ILE A 52 -1.51 0.51 1.54
N GLY A 53 -0.28 0.70 1.06
CA GLY A 53 0.62 -0.42 0.75
C GLY A 53 0.81 -0.69 -0.75
N PHE A 54 -0.13 -0.29 -1.61
CA PHE A 54 -0.01 -0.57 -3.05
C PHE A 54 1.29 -0.02 -3.66
N ASN A 55 1.60 1.26 -3.42
CA ASN A 55 2.82 1.90 -3.91
C ASN A 55 4.09 1.43 -3.18
N ASP A 56 3.95 0.77 -2.03
CA ASP A 56 5.06 0.14 -1.31
C ASP A 56 5.48 -1.15 -1.99
N ILE A 57 4.51 -1.92 -2.52
CA ILE A 57 4.71 -3.17 -3.23
C ILE A 57 5.11 -2.92 -4.70
N PHE A 58 4.28 -2.18 -5.42
CA PHE A 58 4.37 -2.00 -6.87
C PHE A 58 5.05 -0.68 -7.20
N LYS A 59 6.36 -0.72 -7.45
CA LYS A 59 7.10 0.48 -7.86
C LYS A 59 6.93 0.71 -9.35
N LYS A 60 6.32 1.84 -9.71
CA LYS A 60 6.04 2.23 -11.10
C LYS A 60 7.26 2.10 -12.02
N HIS A 61 8.44 2.53 -11.59
CA HIS A 61 9.66 2.48 -12.40
C HIS A 61 10.12 1.04 -12.69
N GLU A 62 9.95 0.10 -11.76
CA GLU A 62 10.29 -1.31 -11.97
C GLU A 62 9.35 -1.93 -13.01
N ILE A 63 8.04 -1.67 -12.88
CA ILE A 63 7.03 -2.16 -13.83
C ILE A 63 7.28 -1.61 -15.23
N LEU A 64 7.50 -0.30 -15.36
CA LEU A 64 7.81 0.31 -16.66
C LEU A 64 9.14 -0.23 -17.24
N GLY A 65 10.12 -0.50 -16.38
CA GLY A 65 11.39 -1.12 -16.78
C GLY A 65 11.20 -2.52 -17.38
N LEU A 66 10.25 -3.31 -16.90
CA LEU A 66 9.92 -4.63 -17.44
C LEU A 66 9.07 -4.55 -18.73
N ILE A 67 8.18 -3.56 -18.82
CA ILE A 67 7.36 -3.34 -20.02
C ILE A 67 8.22 -2.90 -21.20
N PHE A 68 9.14 -1.95 -20.99
CA PHE A 68 9.91 -1.35 -22.07
C PHE A 68 11.23 -2.07 -22.40
N ASN A 69 11.78 -2.89 -21.50
CA ASN A 69 13.03 -3.63 -21.77
C ASN A 69 12.76 -5.12 -22.01
N GLN A 70 12.33 -5.46 -23.23
CA GLN A 70 12.15 -6.85 -23.66
C GLN A 70 13.45 -7.40 -24.26
N ASP A 71 14.46 -7.61 -23.42
CA ASP A 71 15.71 -8.29 -23.79
C ASP A 71 15.65 -9.80 -23.53
N GLU A 72 16.69 -10.55 -23.94
CA GLU A 72 16.77 -12.01 -23.74
C GLU A 72 16.70 -12.44 -22.26
N LYS A 73 16.93 -11.52 -21.31
CA LYS A 73 16.91 -11.78 -19.86
C LYS A 73 15.60 -11.36 -19.19
N ILE A 74 14.57 -10.99 -19.97
CA ILE A 74 13.30 -10.51 -19.42
C ILE A 74 12.68 -11.48 -18.41
N GLN A 75 12.78 -12.79 -18.68
CA GLN A 75 12.29 -13.86 -17.81
C GLN A 75 12.95 -13.83 -16.43
N GLU A 76 14.29 -13.76 -16.37
CA GLU A 76 15.03 -13.66 -15.11
C GLU A 76 14.66 -12.39 -14.31
N ARG A 77 14.45 -11.28 -15.02
CA ARG A 77 14.05 -10.01 -14.40
C ARG A 77 12.62 -10.06 -13.85
N ILE A 78 11.69 -10.76 -14.51
CA ILE A 78 10.33 -10.97 -14.01
C ILE A 78 10.36 -11.80 -12.72
N GLU A 79 11.15 -12.88 -12.68
CA GLU A 79 11.25 -13.71 -11.48
C GLU A 79 11.92 -12.96 -10.30
N ASP A 80 12.98 -12.18 -10.56
CA ASP A 80 13.57 -11.28 -9.55
C ASP A 80 12.56 -10.24 -9.04
N PHE A 81 11.78 -9.64 -9.94
CA PHE A 81 10.72 -8.70 -9.58
C PHE A 81 9.63 -9.34 -8.71
N LYS A 82 9.18 -10.53 -9.07
CA LYS A 82 8.22 -11.33 -8.29
C LYS A 82 8.76 -11.62 -6.88
N ASN A 83 10.03 -12.01 -6.75
CA ASN A 83 10.66 -12.26 -5.45
C ASN A 83 10.71 -11.00 -4.59
N LYS A 84 11.10 -9.85 -5.18
CA LYS A 84 11.10 -8.55 -4.49
C LYS A 84 9.70 -8.15 -4.01
N ILE A 85 8.69 -8.33 -4.87
CA ILE A 85 7.29 -8.07 -4.51
C ILE A 85 6.86 -8.94 -3.33
N ASN A 86 7.14 -10.24 -3.39
CA ASN A 86 6.75 -11.18 -2.34
C ASN A 86 7.35 -10.77 -0.98
N GLN A 87 8.65 -10.43 -0.97
CA GLN A 87 9.31 -9.96 0.23
C GLN A 87 8.69 -8.66 0.77
N ARG A 88 8.33 -7.71 -0.10
CA ARG A 88 7.66 -6.47 0.30
C ARG A 88 6.29 -6.74 0.90
N ILE A 89 5.52 -7.68 0.34
CA ILE A 89 4.20 -8.09 0.87
C ILE A 89 4.36 -8.74 2.24
N ASP A 90 5.35 -9.61 2.43
CA ASP A 90 5.58 -10.27 3.71
C ASP A 90 5.94 -9.25 4.81
N ASN A 91 6.77 -8.25 4.47
CA ASN A 91 7.08 -7.14 5.38
C ASN A 91 5.84 -6.27 5.68
N LEU A 92 4.97 -6.08 4.70
CA LEU A 92 3.77 -5.26 4.83
C LEU A 92 2.84 -5.80 5.92
N LYS A 93 2.75 -7.12 6.11
CA LYS A 93 1.90 -7.72 7.16
C LYS A 93 2.22 -7.16 8.55
N THR A 94 3.49 -7.22 8.93
CA THR A 94 3.98 -6.73 10.22
C THR A 94 3.75 -5.23 10.35
N TYR A 95 4.01 -4.50 9.27
CA TYR A 95 3.74 -3.09 9.22
C TYR A 95 2.25 -2.82 9.48
N TYR A 96 1.34 -3.36 8.67
CA TYR A 96 -0.09 -3.12 8.82
C TYR A 96 -0.59 -3.38 10.25
N ALA A 97 -0.17 -4.50 10.86
CA ALA A 97 -0.52 -4.82 12.24
C ALA A 97 -0.03 -3.75 13.24
N ASN A 98 1.21 -3.29 13.11
CA ASN A 98 1.77 -2.25 13.97
C ASN A 98 1.05 -0.91 13.82
N LEU A 99 0.67 -0.53 12.59
CA LEU A 99 -0.10 0.69 12.36
C LEU A 99 -1.46 0.65 13.07
N ILE A 100 -2.16 -0.48 13.01
CA ILE A 100 -3.42 -0.66 13.73
C ILE A 100 -3.23 -0.47 15.23
N ASP A 101 -2.17 -1.05 15.79
CA ASP A 101 -1.87 -0.92 17.21
C ASP A 101 -1.58 0.54 17.60
N GLU A 102 -0.81 1.27 16.79
CA GLU A 102 -0.55 2.70 17.00
C GLU A 102 -1.83 3.54 16.91
N ILE A 103 -2.74 3.25 15.97
CA ILE A 103 -4.03 3.94 15.86
C ILE A 103 -4.89 3.66 17.10
N LYS A 104 -4.95 2.40 17.54
CA LYS A 104 -5.74 1.98 18.70
C LYS A 104 -5.18 2.53 20.03
N GLN A 105 -3.88 2.82 20.10
CA GLN A 105 -3.30 3.56 21.23
C GLN A 105 -3.79 5.01 21.30
N ILE A 106 -4.06 5.64 20.14
CA ILE A 106 -4.58 7.00 20.06
C ILE A 106 -6.08 7.05 20.33
N ASN A 107 -6.84 6.10 19.77
CA ASN A 107 -8.28 5.98 19.92
C ASN A 107 -8.70 4.51 19.97
N GLN A 108 -9.03 4.01 21.17
CA GLN A 108 -9.36 2.60 21.38
C GLN A 108 -10.72 2.21 20.75
N GLU A 109 -11.69 3.13 20.75
CA GLU A 109 -13.08 2.92 20.32
C GLU A 109 -13.29 3.09 18.81
N ILE A 110 -12.26 3.54 18.08
CA ILE A 110 -12.40 3.79 16.64
C ILE A 110 -12.74 2.50 15.89
N ASN A 111 -13.75 2.57 15.01
CA ASN A 111 -14.02 1.48 14.08
C ASN A 111 -13.04 1.57 12.92
N ILE A 112 -12.25 0.53 12.71
CA ILE A 112 -11.28 0.51 11.62
C ILE A 112 -11.78 -0.45 10.55
N SER A 113 -11.70 0.00 9.30
CA SER A 113 -11.98 -0.80 8.13
C SER A 113 -10.79 -0.81 7.20
N LEU A 114 -10.31 -2.01 6.87
CA LEU A 114 -9.24 -2.20 5.90
C LEU A 114 -9.83 -2.38 4.51
N THR A 115 -9.22 -1.74 3.53
CA THR A 115 -9.67 -1.82 2.13
C THR A 115 -8.59 -2.40 1.25
N GLY A 116 -8.92 -3.48 0.55
CA GLY A 116 -8.05 -4.13 -0.42
C GLY A 116 -7.91 -3.35 -1.73
N PHE A 117 -7.10 -3.88 -2.63
CA PHE A 117 -6.80 -3.29 -3.93
C PHE A 117 -7.40 -4.10 -5.06
N LEU A 118 -7.86 -3.41 -6.10
CA LEU A 118 -8.09 -4.04 -7.38
C LEU A 118 -6.75 -4.42 -7.99
N SER A 119 -6.70 -5.54 -8.71
CA SER A 119 -5.54 -5.85 -9.56
C SER A 119 -5.26 -4.65 -10.46
N PRO A 120 -4.00 -4.19 -10.62
CA PRO A 120 -3.66 -2.95 -11.32
C PRO A 120 -3.81 -3.02 -12.85
N LEU A 121 -4.93 -3.55 -13.32
CA LEU A 121 -5.10 -4.10 -14.65
C LEU A 121 -6.04 -3.30 -15.55
N LEU A 122 -6.38 -2.04 -15.23
CA LEU A 122 -7.33 -1.31 -16.07
C LEU A 122 -6.70 -0.60 -17.28
N HIS A 123 -5.41 -0.24 -17.28
CA HIS A 123 -4.80 0.48 -18.41
C HIS A 123 -3.52 -0.16 -18.99
N THR A 124 -2.91 -1.14 -18.33
CA THR A 124 -1.65 -1.77 -18.78
C THR A 124 -1.83 -3.12 -19.46
N ILE A 125 -2.97 -3.82 -19.29
CA ILE A 125 -3.25 -5.10 -19.97
C ILE A 125 -3.12 -4.98 -21.49
N ASN A 126 -3.44 -3.81 -22.06
CA ASN A 126 -3.36 -3.58 -23.51
C ASN A 126 -1.98 -3.13 -23.99
N LEU A 127 -1.00 -2.97 -23.10
CA LEU A 127 0.40 -2.69 -23.47
C LEU A 127 1.13 -4.02 -23.72
N GLN A 128 0.81 -4.65 -24.85
CA GLN A 128 1.56 -5.70 -25.56
C GLN A 128 2.30 -6.77 -24.73
N GLY A 129 1.74 -7.99 -24.72
CA GLY A 129 2.50 -9.23 -24.93
C GLY A 129 3.18 -9.92 -23.74
N ASN A 130 3.20 -9.36 -22.52
CA ASN A 130 3.86 -9.99 -21.38
C ASN A 130 2.87 -10.69 -20.43
N ASN A 131 2.30 -11.82 -20.88
CA ASN A 131 1.35 -12.62 -20.11
C ASN A 131 1.89 -13.02 -18.72
N GLU A 132 3.19 -13.27 -18.63
CA GLU A 132 3.83 -13.66 -17.38
C GLU A 132 3.90 -12.51 -16.37
N LEU A 133 4.31 -11.31 -16.81
CA LEU A 133 4.29 -10.12 -15.95
C LEU A 133 2.87 -9.84 -15.45
N ASN A 134 1.86 -10.00 -16.32
CA ASN A 134 0.45 -9.83 -15.94
C ASN A 134 0.04 -10.83 -14.86
N GLU A 135 0.40 -12.10 -15.00
CA GLU A 135 0.14 -13.12 -13.98
C GLU A 135 0.88 -12.83 -12.67
N VAL A 136 2.13 -12.35 -12.72
CA VAL A 136 2.86 -11.92 -11.53
C VAL A 136 2.13 -10.80 -10.80
N LEU A 137 1.68 -9.75 -11.51
CA LEU A 137 0.96 -8.61 -10.92
C LEU A 137 -0.38 -9.04 -10.30
N LYS A 138 -1.10 -9.95 -10.97
CA LYS A 138 -2.36 -10.52 -10.50
C LYS A 138 -2.17 -11.35 -9.23
N VAL A 139 -1.27 -12.33 -9.26
CA VAL A 139 -0.96 -13.20 -8.12
C VAL A 139 -0.46 -12.37 -6.93
N ALA A 140 0.40 -11.39 -7.19
CA ALA A 140 0.88 -10.47 -6.17
C ALA A 140 -0.24 -9.63 -5.55
N THR A 141 -1.16 -9.11 -6.36
CA THR A 141 -2.29 -8.31 -5.84
C THR A 141 -3.24 -9.17 -5.01
N LYS A 142 -3.49 -10.41 -5.44
CA LYS A 142 -4.24 -11.38 -4.64
C LYS A 142 -3.54 -11.63 -3.30
N LYS A 143 -2.23 -11.92 -3.31
CA LYS A 143 -1.44 -12.14 -2.08
C LYS A 143 -1.47 -10.91 -1.16
N LEU A 144 -1.40 -9.70 -1.73
CA LEU A 144 -1.52 -8.44 -0.99
C LEU A 144 -2.88 -8.35 -0.29
N ASN A 145 -3.97 -8.60 -1.01
CA ASN A 145 -5.31 -8.59 -0.42
C ASN A 145 -5.48 -9.66 0.65
N ASP A 146 -5.03 -10.89 0.39
CA ASP A 146 -5.05 -12.00 1.37
C ASP A 146 -4.26 -11.61 2.64
N THR A 147 -3.16 -10.87 2.49
CA THR A 147 -2.38 -10.34 3.63
C THR A 147 -3.15 -9.31 4.43
N ILE A 148 -3.84 -8.37 3.77
CA ILE A 148 -4.66 -7.34 4.43
C ILE A 148 -5.86 -7.99 5.15
N ILE A 149 -6.51 -8.99 4.53
CA ILE A 149 -7.57 -9.79 5.13
C ILE A 149 -7.05 -10.48 6.40
N SER A 150 -5.90 -11.15 6.31
CA SER A 150 -5.30 -11.83 7.46
C SER A 150 -5.02 -10.88 8.63
N VAL A 151 -4.60 -9.63 8.35
CA VAL A 151 -4.42 -8.62 9.41
C VAL A 151 -5.78 -8.17 9.97
N ALA A 152 -6.79 -7.96 9.11
CA ALA A 152 -8.13 -7.60 9.57
C ALA A 152 -8.69 -8.66 10.52
N GLU A 153 -8.60 -9.94 10.14
CA GLU A 153 -9.02 -11.08 10.96
C GLU A 153 -8.24 -11.13 12.28
N GLN A 154 -6.91 -11.06 12.22
CA GLN A 154 -6.05 -11.08 13.41
C GLN A 154 -6.40 -9.96 14.40
N LYS A 155 -6.76 -8.78 13.90
CA LYS A 155 -7.08 -7.59 14.70
C LYS A 155 -8.58 -7.40 14.96
N ASN A 156 -9.41 -8.36 14.52
CA ASN A 156 -10.88 -8.31 14.60
C ASN A 156 -11.47 -7.01 14.01
N LEU A 157 -11.03 -6.64 12.81
CA LEU A 157 -11.43 -5.45 12.08
C LEU A 157 -12.33 -5.79 10.87
N ASN A 158 -13.05 -4.79 10.38
CA ASN A 158 -13.80 -4.92 9.13
C ASN A 158 -12.85 -4.92 7.94
N PHE A 159 -13.13 -5.74 6.93
CA PHE A 159 -12.44 -5.70 5.64
C PHE A 159 -13.45 -5.50 4.50
N TYR A 160 -13.13 -4.59 3.57
CA TYR A 160 -13.85 -4.44 2.31
C TYR A 160 -12.90 -4.65 1.14
N SER A 161 -13.33 -5.43 0.16
CA SER A 161 -12.69 -5.50 -1.14
C SER A 161 -13.62 -4.92 -2.20
N PHE A 162 -13.04 -4.18 -3.14
CA PHE A 162 -13.74 -3.89 -4.38
C PHE A 162 -13.70 -5.17 -5.22
N GLU A 163 -14.77 -5.96 -5.20
CA GLU A 163 -14.94 -7.04 -6.17
C GLU A 163 -15.56 -6.44 -7.43
N ASN A 164 -14.76 -6.34 -8.50
CA ASN A 164 -15.32 -6.17 -9.83
C ASN A 164 -15.29 -7.51 -10.53
N LYS A 165 -16.44 -8.20 -10.58
CA LYS A 165 -16.59 -9.53 -11.20
C LYS A 165 -16.13 -9.57 -12.66
N ASP A 166 -16.10 -8.42 -13.34
CA ASP A 166 -15.65 -8.31 -14.74
C ASP A 166 -14.12 -8.20 -14.88
N TYR A 167 -13.38 -8.02 -13.78
CA TYR A 167 -11.91 -7.91 -13.75
C TYR A 167 -11.24 -8.86 -12.75
N ILE A 168 -12.01 -9.78 -12.16
CA ILE A 168 -11.51 -10.99 -11.51
C ILE A 168 -11.29 -12.02 -12.62
N TRP A 169 -10.08 -12.07 -13.16
CA TRP A 169 -9.63 -13.17 -14.02
C TRP A 169 -8.32 -13.65 -13.49
#